data_AF-Q6YTK5-F1
#
_entry.id   AF-Q6YTK5-F1
#
_cell.length_a   1.000
_cell.length_b   1.000
_cell.length_c   1.000
_cell.angle_alpha   90.00
_cell.angle_beta   90.00
_cell.angle_gamma   90.00
#
_symmetry.space_group_name_H-M   'P 1'
#
loop_
_entity.id
_entity.type
_entity.pdbx_description
1 polymer ?
#
loop_
_entity_poly.entity_id
_entity_poly.type
_entity_poly.pdbx_seq_one_letter_code
_entity_poly.pdbx_strand_id
1 'polypeptide(L)'
;MLDPWFESKGLVDANQVLAYFAVSKLGEPPVDGITDTNPEGLTAAFGNWAPAVATRLQNGGLTCKVLEKEAFQKQMLEKLIWISAFMLVGARHPGATVGAVEKEYQSEFTLVILMGVPEDRDTVLRARQDLSRAGIVFTRDQ
;
A
#
# COMPACT_ATOMS: atom_id res chain seq x y z
N MET A 1 3.00 10.14 13.97
CA MET A 1 3.02 8.67 14.05
C MET A 1 2.04 8.21 15.10
N LEU A 2 1.32 7.10 14.86
CA LEU A 2 0.32 6.57 15.80
C LEU A 2 0.95 5.82 16.99
N ASP A 3 2.27 5.62 16.99
CA ASP A 3 2.99 4.82 18.01
C ASP A 3 2.69 5.24 19.45
N PRO A 4 2.70 6.54 19.83
CA PRO A 4 2.37 6.93 21.22
C PRO A 4 0.94 6.58 21.61
N TRP A 5 0.01 6.61 20.64
CA TRP A 5 -1.37 6.22 20.87
C TRP A 5 -1.47 4.70 21.04
N PHE A 6 -0.82 3.91 20.19
CA PHE A 6 -0.78 2.45 20.36
C PHE A 6 -0.16 2.05 21.70
N GLU A 7 0.90 2.73 22.13
CA GLU A 7 1.52 2.53 23.44
C GLU A 7 0.53 2.83 24.58
N SER A 8 -0.18 3.96 24.51
CA SER A 8 -1.21 4.31 25.50
C SER A 8 -2.36 3.30 25.60
N LYS A 9 -2.53 2.43 24.59
CA LYS A 9 -3.56 1.40 24.51
C LYS A 9 -3.01 -0.02 24.71
N GLY A 10 -1.70 -0.19 24.92
CA GLY A 10 -1.07 -1.51 25.01
C GLY A 10 -1.11 -2.30 23.69
N LEU A 11 -1.14 -1.60 22.56
CA LEU A 11 -1.28 -2.17 21.21
C LEU A 11 0.04 -2.19 20.42
N VAL A 12 1.18 -1.95 21.06
CA VAL A 12 2.50 -1.86 20.40
C VAL A 12 2.82 -3.15 19.63
N ASP A 13 2.42 -4.30 20.16
CA ASP A 13 2.67 -5.62 19.58
C ASP A 13 1.40 -6.26 18.99
N ALA A 14 0.37 -5.44 18.75
CA ALA A 14 -0.84 -5.91 18.08
C ALA A 14 -0.50 -6.43 16.67
N ASN A 15 -1.26 -7.43 16.21
CA ASN A 15 -1.12 -7.94 14.87
C ASN A 15 -1.49 -6.87 13.84
N GLN A 16 -0.61 -6.62 12.88
CA GLN A 16 -0.83 -5.64 11.82
C GLN A 16 -0.86 -6.32 10.45
N VAL A 17 -1.70 -5.80 9.56
CA VAL A 17 -1.85 -6.30 8.20
C VAL A 17 -1.79 -5.12 7.24
N LEU A 18 -0.82 -5.17 6.34
CA LEU A 18 -0.66 -4.25 5.23
C LEU A 18 -1.34 -4.85 3.99
N ALA A 19 -2.65 -4.63 3.88
CA ALA A 19 -3.48 -5.25 2.84
C ALA A 19 -3.25 -4.62 1.46
N TYR A 20 -2.83 -5.42 0.47
CA TYR A 20 -2.76 -5.06 -0.94
C TYR A 20 -3.64 -6.01 -1.74
N PHE A 21 -4.95 -5.82 -1.61
CA PHE A 21 -5.95 -6.47 -2.44
C PHE A 21 -7.18 -5.56 -2.49
N ALA A 22 -8.00 -5.73 -3.51
CA ALA A 22 -9.23 -4.94 -3.68
C ALA A 22 -10.41 -5.86 -3.96
N VAL A 23 -11.60 -5.43 -3.55
CA VAL A 23 -12.87 -6.06 -3.91
C VAL A 23 -13.69 -5.02 -4.64
N SER A 24 -13.94 -5.22 -5.93
CA SER A 24 -14.58 -4.20 -6.78
C SER A 24 -16.04 -3.96 -6.38
N LYS A 25 -16.77 -5.01 -6.03
CA LYS A 25 -18.15 -4.94 -5.52
C LYS A 25 -18.52 -6.17 -4.70
N LEU A 26 -19.61 -6.07 -3.95
CA LEU A 26 -20.12 -7.17 -3.14
C LEU A 26 -20.37 -8.43 -4.00
N GLY A 27 -19.82 -9.55 -3.57
CA GLY A 27 -19.97 -10.85 -4.23
C GLY A 27 -18.93 -11.14 -5.32
N GLU A 28 -18.07 -10.19 -5.68
CA GLU A 28 -16.92 -10.47 -6.56
C GLU A 28 -15.72 -11.01 -5.77
N PRO A 29 -14.91 -11.91 -6.37
CA PRO A 29 -13.69 -12.37 -5.75
C PRO A 29 -12.70 -11.21 -5.58
N PRO A 30 -11.87 -11.22 -4.52
CA PRO A 30 -10.84 -10.22 -4.34
C PRO A 30 -9.77 -10.32 -5.43
N VAL A 31 -9.26 -9.17 -5.86
CA VAL A 31 -8.10 -9.06 -6.75
C VAL A 31 -6.87 -8.84 -5.89
N ASP A 32 -5.89 -9.73 -6.04
CA ASP A 32 -4.64 -9.68 -5.29
C ASP A 32 -3.68 -8.61 -5.82
N GLY A 33 -2.84 -8.07 -4.94
CA GLY A 33 -1.79 -7.09 -5.24
C GLY A 33 -0.51 -7.75 -5.75
N ILE A 34 -0.65 -8.67 -6.71
CA ILE A 34 0.46 -9.29 -7.42
C ILE A 34 0.84 -8.39 -8.60
N THR A 35 2.13 -8.12 -8.75
CA THR A 35 2.67 -7.33 -9.87
C THR A 35 3.82 -8.09 -10.52
N ASP A 36 4.20 -7.71 -11.74
CA ASP A 36 5.36 -8.30 -12.42
C ASP A 36 6.68 -8.16 -11.62
N THR A 37 6.78 -7.13 -10.78
CA THR A 37 7.93 -6.85 -9.91
C THR A 37 7.85 -7.54 -8.56
N ASN A 38 6.63 -7.87 -8.11
CA ASN A 38 6.35 -8.56 -6.86
C ASN A 38 5.42 -9.75 -7.14
N PRO A 39 5.92 -10.80 -7.82
CA PRO A 39 5.13 -11.98 -8.17
C PRO A 39 4.66 -12.76 -6.93
N GLU A 40 5.30 -12.55 -5.79
CA GLU A 40 4.91 -13.09 -4.49
C GLU A 40 3.82 -12.28 -3.78
N GLY A 41 3.40 -11.15 -4.37
CA GLY A 41 2.37 -10.26 -3.88
C GLY A 41 2.83 -9.27 -2.81
N LEU A 42 2.10 -8.17 -2.68
CA LEU A 42 2.44 -7.04 -1.80
C LEU A 42 1.82 -7.11 -0.40
N THR A 43 0.80 -7.96 -0.19
CA THR A 43 0.15 -8.07 1.12
C THR A 43 1.12 -8.65 2.14
N ALA A 44 1.23 -8.01 3.31
CA ALA A 44 2.10 -8.44 4.39
C ALA A 44 1.40 -8.37 5.76
N ALA A 45 1.82 -9.23 6.69
CA ALA A 45 1.35 -9.26 8.07
C ALA A 45 2.52 -9.37 9.05
N PHE A 46 2.36 -8.75 10.22
CA PHE A 46 3.31 -8.76 11.32
C PHE A 46 2.60 -9.02 12.66
N GLY A 47 3.25 -9.76 13.56
CA GLY A 47 2.79 -10.03 14.93
C GLY A 47 2.39 -11.48 15.18
N ASN A 48 1.96 -11.78 16.41
CA ASN A 48 1.71 -13.14 16.89
C ASN A 48 0.68 -13.93 16.07
N TRP A 49 -0.25 -13.22 15.42
CA TRP A 49 -1.32 -13.83 14.63
C TRP A 49 -1.07 -13.76 13.12
N ALA A 50 0.08 -13.23 12.70
CA ALA A 50 0.38 -13.02 11.29
C ALA A 50 0.37 -14.31 10.48
N PRO A 51 0.91 -15.45 10.98
CA PRO A 51 0.77 -16.74 10.30
C PRO A 51 -0.69 -17.15 10.10
N ALA A 52 -1.54 -16.97 11.11
CA ALA A 52 -2.96 -17.33 11.03
C ALA A 52 -3.71 -16.43 10.03
N VAL A 53 -3.38 -15.14 9.95
CA VAL A 53 -3.92 -14.22 8.94
C VAL A 53 -3.46 -14.64 7.55
N ALA A 54 -2.17 -14.92 7.37
CA ALA A 54 -1.60 -15.32 6.10
C ALA A 54 -2.27 -16.58 5.56
N THR A 55 -2.44 -17.63 6.39
CA THR A 55 -3.17 -18.85 6.01
C THR A 55 -4.61 -18.55 5.59
N ARG A 56 -5.33 -17.66 6.28
CA ARG A 56 -6.71 -17.31 5.92
C ARG A 56 -6.79 -16.61 4.56
N LEU A 57 -5.87 -15.69 4.28
CA LEU A 57 -5.81 -14.99 3.00
C LEU A 57 -5.44 -15.97 1.86
N GLN A 58 -4.46 -16.84 2.09
CA GLN A 58 -4.04 -17.88 1.14
C GLN A 58 -5.18 -18.85 0.80
N ASN A 59 -5.97 -19.27 1.80
CA ASN A 59 -7.17 -20.09 1.57
C ASN A 59 -8.23 -19.35 0.74
N GLY A 60 -8.23 -18.01 0.77
CA GLY A 60 -9.07 -17.15 -0.07
C GLY A 60 -8.47 -16.84 -1.45
N GLY A 61 -7.35 -17.46 -1.82
CA GLY A 61 -6.67 -17.22 -3.09
C GLY A 61 -5.81 -15.95 -3.12
N LEU A 62 -5.52 -15.35 -1.96
CA LEU A 62 -4.70 -14.14 -1.83
C LEU A 62 -3.32 -14.46 -1.25
N THR A 63 -2.30 -13.80 -1.76
CA THR A 63 -0.95 -13.82 -1.19
C THR A 63 -0.90 -13.04 0.13
N CYS A 64 -0.02 -13.48 1.02
CA CYS A 64 0.29 -12.75 2.24
C CYS A 64 1.64 -13.20 2.77
N LYS A 65 2.58 -12.25 2.90
CA LYS A 65 3.89 -12.46 3.51
C LYS A 65 3.79 -12.28 5.02
N VAL A 66 4.47 -13.11 5.79
CA VAL A 66 4.71 -12.85 7.21
C VAL A 66 6.10 -12.23 7.32
N LEU A 67 6.17 -11.01 7.85
CA LEU A 67 7.41 -10.24 7.93
C LEU A 67 7.76 -9.94 9.37
N GLU A 68 9.06 -9.79 9.61
CA GLU A 68 9.59 -9.22 10.86
C GLU A 68 9.34 -7.71 10.92
N LYS A 69 9.38 -7.15 12.13
CA LYS A 69 8.98 -5.77 12.44
C LYS A 69 9.59 -4.73 11.51
N GLU A 70 10.90 -4.77 11.33
CA GLU A 70 11.62 -3.78 10.53
C GLU A 70 11.24 -3.85 9.03
N ALA A 71 11.18 -5.06 8.48
CA ALA A 71 10.78 -5.26 7.09
C ALA A 71 9.31 -4.85 6.85
N PHE A 72 8.42 -5.14 7.80
CA PHE A 72 7.04 -4.70 7.76
C PHE A 72 6.91 -3.17 7.82
N GLN A 73 7.64 -2.53 8.75
CA GLN A 73 7.64 -1.08 8.90
C GLN A 73 8.16 -0.37 7.65
N LYS A 74 9.20 -0.93 6.99
CA LYS A 74 9.69 -0.40 5.72
C LYS A 74 8.58 -0.38 4.66
N GLN A 75 7.91 -1.51 4.43
CA GLN A 75 6.80 -1.58 3.46
C GLN A 75 5.62 -0.69 3.84
N MET A 76 5.32 -0.59 5.14
CA MET A 76 4.26 0.29 5.66
C MET A 76 4.57 1.77 5.37
N LEU A 77 5.81 2.20 5.56
CA LEU A 77 6.25 3.56 5.26
C LEU A 77 6.24 3.83 3.76
N GLU A 78 6.74 2.91 2.94
CA GLU A 78 6.68 3.00 1.47
C GLU A 78 5.23 3.19 1.01
N LYS A 79 4.29 2.39 1.54
CA LYS A 79 2.86 2.54 1.25
C LYS A 79 2.29 3.88 1.72
N LEU A 80 2.66 4.31 2.92
CA LEU A 80 2.14 5.55 3.49
C LEU A 80 2.57 6.76 2.66
N ILE A 81 3.83 6.80 2.23
CA ILE A 81 4.36 7.84 1.34
C ILE A 81 3.60 7.82 0.02
N TRP A 82 3.39 6.64 -0.57
CA TRP A 82 2.66 6.46 -1.81
C TRP A 82 1.21 6.99 -1.72
N ILE A 83 0.44 6.56 -0.71
CA ILE A 83 -0.95 7.02 -0.50
C ILE A 83 -0.97 8.54 -0.24
N SER A 84 -0.05 9.04 0.59
CA SER A 84 0.00 10.46 0.93
C SER A 84 0.28 11.32 -0.30
N ALA A 85 1.17 10.88 -1.19
CA ALA A 85 1.46 11.57 -2.44
C ALA A 85 0.24 11.58 -3.38
N PHE A 86 -0.44 10.44 -3.55
CA PHE A 86 -1.67 10.36 -4.34
C PHE A 86 -2.78 11.26 -3.79
N MET A 87 -2.98 11.23 -2.47
CA MET A 87 -3.99 12.06 -1.81
C MET A 87 -3.66 13.55 -1.91
N LEU A 88 -2.38 13.93 -1.78
CA LEU A 88 -1.96 15.33 -1.89
C LEU A 88 -2.17 15.87 -3.32
N VAL A 89 -1.75 15.13 -4.33
CA VAL A 89 -1.95 15.54 -5.73
C VAL A 89 -3.43 15.54 -6.09
N GLY A 90 -4.17 14.49 -5.70
CA GLY A 90 -5.62 14.43 -5.91
C GLY A 90 -6.37 15.58 -5.22
N ALA A 91 -5.97 15.98 -4.01
CA ALA A 91 -6.58 17.11 -3.31
C ALA A 91 -6.34 18.46 -4.01
N ARG A 92 -5.24 18.60 -4.78
CA ARG A 92 -4.97 19.79 -5.60
C ARG A 92 -5.79 19.84 -6.89
N HIS A 93 -6.31 18.70 -7.32
CA HIS A 93 -7.06 18.53 -8.58
C HIS A 93 -8.46 17.96 -8.29
N PRO A 94 -9.44 18.79 -7.87
CA PRO A 94 -10.77 18.32 -7.51
C PRO A 94 -11.43 17.49 -8.63
N GLY A 95 -11.91 16.29 -8.29
CA GLY A 95 -12.52 15.36 -9.25
C GLY A 95 -11.53 14.43 -9.93
N ALA A 96 -10.21 14.58 -9.71
CA ALA A 96 -9.22 13.63 -10.21
C ALA A 96 -9.35 12.28 -9.48
N THR A 97 -9.48 11.20 -10.26
CA THR A 97 -9.38 9.84 -9.74
C THR A 97 -7.91 9.44 -9.51
N VAL A 98 -7.67 8.37 -8.77
CA VAL A 98 -6.30 7.82 -8.61
C VAL A 98 -5.64 7.55 -9.98
N GLY A 99 -6.39 6.98 -10.93
CA GLY A 99 -5.91 6.74 -12.29
C GLY A 99 -5.65 8.03 -13.09
N ALA A 100 -6.40 9.10 -12.83
CA ALA A 100 -6.12 10.42 -13.42
C ALA A 100 -4.84 11.02 -12.84
N VAL A 101 -4.60 10.90 -11.53
CA VAL A 101 -3.34 11.32 -10.88
C VAL A 101 -2.14 10.57 -11.47
N GLU A 102 -2.28 9.25 -11.68
CA GLU A 102 -1.24 8.41 -12.28
C GLU A 102 -0.88 8.84 -13.71
N LYS A 103 -1.89 9.14 -14.54
CA LYS A 103 -1.71 9.39 -15.98
C LYS A 103 -1.44 10.85 -16.33
N GLU A 104 -2.17 11.77 -15.72
CA GLU A 104 -2.19 13.19 -16.12
C GLU A 104 -1.30 14.05 -15.22
N TYR A 105 -1.15 13.67 -13.94
CA TYR A 105 -0.41 14.44 -12.93
C TYR A 105 0.85 13.71 -12.43
N GLN A 106 1.38 12.78 -13.23
CA GLN A 106 2.54 11.95 -12.90
C GLN A 106 3.77 12.76 -12.47
N SER A 107 4.01 13.90 -13.14
CA SER A 107 5.13 14.79 -12.86
C SER A 107 5.03 15.41 -11.47
N GLU A 108 3.83 15.86 -11.08
CA GLU A 108 3.57 16.40 -9.75
C GLU A 108 3.69 15.31 -8.67
N PHE A 109 3.15 14.13 -8.95
CA PHE A 109 3.28 12.98 -8.07
C PHE A 109 4.74 12.59 -7.82
N THR A 110 5.54 12.51 -8.90
CA THR A 110 6.97 12.18 -8.81
C THR A 110 7.72 13.23 -8.00
N LEU A 111 7.38 14.51 -8.18
CA LEU A 111 7.97 15.60 -7.41
C LEU A 111 7.67 15.45 -5.91
N VAL A 112 6.43 15.12 -5.54
CA VAL A 112 6.05 14.90 -4.13
C VAL A 112 6.81 13.74 -3.52
N ILE A 113 6.96 12.62 -4.23
CA ILE A 113 7.78 11.50 -3.76
C ILE A 113 9.24 11.91 -3.55
N LEU A 114 9.84 12.60 -4.52
CA LEU A 114 11.23 13.04 -4.44
C LEU A 114 11.48 14.04 -3.30
N MET A 115 10.50 14.87 -2.97
CA MET A 115 10.57 15.76 -1.80
C MET A 115 10.42 15.00 -0.47
N GLY A 116 9.74 13.85 -0.46
CA GLY A 116 9.50 13.04 0.73
C GLY A 116 10.54 11.95 1.01
N VAL A 117 11.36 11.58 0.03
CA VAL A 117 12.40 10.52 0.14
C VAL A 117 13.74 11.06 -0.37
N PRO A 118 14.49 11.81 0.46
CA PRO A 118 15.71 12.50 0.02
C PRO A 118 16.90 11.56 -0.30
N GLU A 119 16.88 10.28 0.10
CA GLU A 119 18.11 9.46 0.09
C GLU A 119 18.10 8.15 -0.72
N ASP A 120 16.98 7.69 -1.31
CA ASP A 120 16.97 6.40 -2.00
C ASP A 120 16.29 6.41 -3.39
N ARG A 121 17.12 6.53 -4.44
CA ARG A 121 16.70 6.43 -5.85
C ARG A 121 16.11 5.06 -6.19
N ASP A 122 16.49 3.99 -5.52
CA ASP A 122 15.99 2.64 -5.81
C ASP A 122 14.58 2.46 -5.26
N THR A 123 14.27 3.06 -4.11
CA THR A 123 12.89 3.16 -3.59
C THR A 123 12.00 3.98 -4.53
N VAL A 124 12.52 5.08 -5.10
CA VAL A 124 11.81 5.88 -6.12
C VAL A 124 11.60 5.10 -7.42
N LEU A 125 12.56 4.26 -7.85
CA LEU A 125 12.43 3.39 -9.03
C LEU A 125 11.45 2.23 -8.82
N ARG A 126 11.39 1.67 -7.60
CA ARG A 126 10.37 0.67 -7.21
C ARG A 126 8.99 1.28 -7.19
N ALA A 127 8.84 2.45 -6.55
CA ALA A 127 7.62 3.23 -6.63
C ALA A 127 7.25 3.52 -8.10
N ARG A 128 8.21 3.93 -8.94
CA ARG A 128 8.01 4.18 -10.38
C ARG A 128 7.52 2.95 -11.17
N GLN A 129 7.91 1.73 -10.79
CA GLN A 129 7.50 0.50 -11.47
C GLN A 129 6.15 -0.02 -10.95
N ASP A 130 5.93 0.01 -9.64
CA ASP A 130 4.64 -0.33 -9.02
C ASP A 130 3.54 0.65 -9.48
N LEU A 131 3.91 1.91 -9.73
CA LEU A 131 3.06 2.97 -10.29
C LEU A 131 2.49 2.67 -11.67
N SER A 132 3.20 1.91 -12.52
CA SER A 132 2.77 1.68 -13.91
C SER A 132 1.73 0.57 -14.08
N ARG A 133 1.53 -0.24 -13.04
CA ARG A 133 0.90 -1.57 -13.16
C ARG A 133 -0.10 -1.90 -12.07
N ALA A 134 -0.11 -1.18 -10.95
CA ALA A 134 -1.02 -1.50 -9.85
C ALA A 134 -2.49 -1.36 -10.26
N GLY A 135 -2.88 -0.41 -11.13
CA GLY A 135 -4.26 -0.33 -11.65
C GLY A 135 -5.36 -0.37 -10.58
N ILE A 136 -5.02 -0.12 -9.30
CA ILE A 136 -5.96 -0.16 -8.18
C ILE A 136 -6.68 1.18 -8.21
N VAL A 137 -7.69 1.22 -9.05
CA VAL A 137 -8.67 2.30 -9.09
C VAL A 137 -9.42 2.25 -7.76
N PHE A 138 -9.09 3.15 -6.83
CA PHE A 138 -10.05 3.54 -5.80
C PHE A 138 -11.14 4.36 -6.50
N THR A 139 -12.11 3.69 -7.15
CA THR A 139 -13.33 4.35 -7.59
C THR A 139 -14.10 4.71 -6.33
N ARG A 140 -14.15 6.01 -6.05
CA ARG A 140 -15.24 6.55 -5.25
C ARG A 140 -16.35 6.84 -6.26
N ASP A 141 -17.09 5.81 -6.65
CA ASP A 141 -18.36 6.03 -7.32
C ASP A 141 -19.35 6.54 -6.27
N GLN A 142 -19.44 7.85 -6.17
CA GLN A 142 -20.65 8.57 -5.78
C GLN A 142 -20.89 9.68 -6.79
#